data_AF-A0A960G9C5-F1
#
_entry.id   AF-A0A960G9C5-F1
#
_cell.length_a   1.000
_cell.length_b   1.000
_cell.length_c   1.000
_cell.angle_alpha   90.00
_cell.angle_beta   90.00
_cell.angle_gamma   90.00
#
_symmetry.space_group_name_H-M   'P 1'
#
loop_
_entity.id
_entity.type
_entity.pdbx_description
1 polymer ?
#
loop_
_entity_poly.entity_id
_entity_poly.type
_entity_poly.pdbx_seq_one_letter_code
_entity_poly.pdbx_strand_id
1 'polypeptide(L)'
;MSDVVGYRKRRGVEAFMLAFAITLAMGGYVLTHLNRDAELPPEWPWALTALLVVGIALHAVIRWRLPYADPLILPLVMLLNGLGLAMIHRLDLDDTKAPHSAELQLNWLFVAAATCIVVILLLRDYRVLQRYTYTIFLAGMVLLMLPLVPGLGTEKNGARIWIHLGPYSFQPAELAKIVLSVAFASYLVEKREVLALAGGRFLGIEFPRPRDLGPILVMWLASLAVLVFQKDLGTSLLFFGLFVLMLSVATEKP
;
A
#
# COMPACT_ATOMS: atom_id res chain seq x y z
N MET A 1 -35.37 8.48 19.25
CA MET A 1 -35.18 8.73 17.82
C MET A 1 -33.76 8.31 17.50
N SER A 2 -33.58 7.27 16.69
CA SER A 2 -32.26 6.86 16.22
C SER A 2 -31.74 7.93 15.26
N ASP A 3 -30.55 8.47 15.54
CA ASP A 3 -29.88 9.40 14.62
C ASP A 3 -29.61 8.65 13.31
N VAL A 4 -30.38 8.97 12.27
CA VAL A 4 -30.10 8.50 10.92
C VAL A 4 -28.86 9.24 10.44
N VAL A 5 -27.70 8.60 10.54
CA VAL A 5 -26.44 9.13 10.00
C VAL A 5 -26.54 9.20 8.48
N GLY A 6 -26.95 10.36 7.96
CA GLY A 6 -27.02 10.63 6.53
C GLY A 6 -25.62 10.82 5.95
N TYR A 7 -25.08 9.81 5.26
CA TYR A 7 -23.81 9.95 4.55
C TYR A 7 -23.94 10.98 3.42
N ARG A 8 -23.30 12.15 3.58
CA ARG A 8 -23.27 13.20 2.55
C ARG A 8 -22.17 12.95 1.53
N LYS A 9 -22.49 13.14 0.25
CA LYS A 9 -21.52 13.13 -0.85
C LYS A 9 -20.64 14.38 -0.76
N ARG A 10 -19.42 14.25 -0.23
CA ARG A 10 -18.49 15.37 0.03
C ARG A 10 -17.53 15.65 -1.13
N ARG A 11 -18.04 15.60 -2.38
CA ARG A 11 -17.22 15.81 -3.60
C ARG A 11 -16.51 17.16 -3.63
N GLY A 12 -17.18 18.24 -3.20
CA GLY A 12 -16.59 19.58 -3.18
C GLY A 12 -15.46 19.73 -2.17
N VAL A 13 -15.57 19.05 -1.03
CA VAL A 13 -14.50 19.04 0.00
C VAL A 13 -13.26 18.35 -0.54
N GLU A 14 -13.42 17.17 -1.16
CA GLU A 14 -12.29 16.49 -1.78
C GLU A 14 -11.64 17.32 -2.88
N ALA A 15 -12.44 17.91 -3.79
CA ALA A 15 -11.91 18.73 -4.88
C ALA A 15 -11.13 19.95 -4.36
N PHE A 16 -11.66 20.65 -3.35
CA PHE A 16 -10.98 21.78 -2.73
C PHE A 16 -9.68 21.34 -2.04
N MET A 17 -9.73 20.28 -1.24
CA MET A 17 -8.54 19.76 -0.53
C MET A 17 -7.50 19.21 -1.50
N LEU A 18 -7.92 18.63 -2.62
CA LEU A 18 -7.04 18.15 -3.68
C LEU A 18 -6.33 19.32 -4.38
N ALA A 19 -7.06 20.39 -4.71
CA ALA A 19 -6.47 21.60 -5.26
C ALA A 19 -5.45 22.21 -4.30
N PHE A 20 -5.78 22.27 -3.01
CA PHE A 20 -4.87 22.73 -1.96
C PHE A 20 -3.61 21.85 -1.86
N ALA A 21 -3.76 20.52 -1.85
CA ALA A 21 -2.67 19.57 -1.82
C ALA A 21 -1.71 19.70 -3.02
N ILE A 22 -2.26 19.83 -4.23
CA ILE A 22 -1.47 20.00 -5.46
C ILE A 22 -0.75 21.35 -5.43
N THR A 23 -1.39 22.41 -4.92
CA THR A 23 -0.78 23.73 -4.78
C THR A 23 0.43 23.68 -3.84
N LEU A 24 0.31 23.01 -2.69
CA LEU A 24 1.43 22.85 -1.75
C LEU A 24 2.56 22.02 -2.35
N ALA A 25 2.25 20.90 -3.01
CA ALA A 25 3.24 20.07 -3.68
C ALA A 25 4.02 20.84 -4.74
N MET A 26 3.30 21.57 -5.61
CA MET A 26 3.93 22.39 -6.64
C MET A 26 4.68 23.57 -6.08
N GLY A 27 4.19 24.19 -5.01
CA GLY A 27 4.92 25.22 -4.28
C GLY A 27 6.27 24.69 -3.79
N GLY A 28 6.29 23.49 -3.19
CA GLY A 28 7.52 22.82 -2.79
C GLY A 28 8.48 22.58 -3.96
N TYR A 29 7.99 22.02 -5.06
CA TYR A 29 8.78 21.77 -6.27
C TYR A 29 9.36 23.05 -6.90
N VAL A 30 8.59 24.13 -6.98
CA VAL A 30 9.05 25.40 -7.55
C VAL A 30 10.04 26.09 -6.62
N LEU A 31 9.80 26.06 -5.30
CA LEU A 31 10.69 26.66 -4.31
C LEU A 31 12.09 26.03 -4.30
N THR A 32 12.24 24.74 -4.63
CA THR A 32 13.57 24.11 -4.68
C THR A 32 14.45 24.72 -5.77
N HIS A 33 13.89 25.06 -6.93
CA HIS A 33 14.62 25.70 -8.03
C HIS A 33 14.85 27.19 -7.78
N LEU A 34 13.82 27.90 -7.30
CA LEU A 34 13.96 29.31 -6.97
C LEU A 34 15.05 29.54 -5.91
N ASN A 35 15.18 28.63 -4.94
CA ASN A 35 16.22 28.74 -3.92
C ASN A 35 17.63 28.38 -4.41
N ARG A 36 17.74 27.52 -5.43
CA ARG A 36 19.03 27.02 -5.93
C ARG A 36 19.58 27.90 -7.05
N ASP A 37 18.75 28.16 -8.06
CA ASP A 37 19.15 28.74 -9.34
C ASP A 37 18.53 30.13 -9.57
N ALA A 38 17.65 30.60 -8.66
CA ALA A 38 16.88 31.85 -8.80
C ALA A 38 15.99 31.91 -10.07
N GLU A 39 15.74 30.76 -10.69
CA GLU A 39 14.94 30.61 -11.90
C GLU A 39 13.81 29.59 -11.70
N LEU A 40 12.80 29.65 -12.56
CA LEU A 40 11.72 28.66 -12.56
C LEU A 40 12.18 27.38 -13.29
N PRO A 41 11.88 26.18 -12.77
CA PRO A 41 12.22 24.93 -13.44
C PRO A 41 11.51 24.85 -14.80
N PRO A 42 12.19 24.67 -15.95
CA PRO A 42 11.55 24.65 -17.26
C PRO A 42 10.38 23.65 -17.37
N GLU A 43 10.47 22.55 -16.62
CA GLU A 43 9.50 21.45 -16.62
C GLU A 43 8.34 21.61 -15.62
N TRP A 44 8.31 22.71 -14.85
CA TRP A 44 7.25 22.96 -13.87
C TRP A 44 5.83 22.86 -14.43
N PRO A 45 5.53 23.29 -15.69
CA PRO A 45 4.19 23.14 -16.24
C PRO A 45 3.83 21.66 -16.47
N TRP A 46 4.81 20.85 -16.87
CA TRP A 46 4.60 19.41 -17.09
C TRP A 46 4.36 18.69 -15.76
N ALA A 47 5.16 19.00 -14.73
CA ALA A 47 4.97 18.46 -13.38
C ALA A 47 3.59 18.81 -12.80
N LEU A 48 3.16 20.07 -12.93
CA LEU A 48 1.81 20.50 -12.52
C LEU A 48 0.72 19.75 -13.30
N THR A 49 0.88 19.65 -14.62
CA THR A 49 -0.09 18.97 -15.48
C THR A 49 -0.22 17.50 -15.12
N ALA A 50 0.90 16.80 -14.87
CA ALA A 50 0.89 15.41 -14.45
C ALA A 50 0.12 15.21 -13.13
N LEU A 51 0.40 16.02 -12.11
CA LEU A 51 -0.30 15.94 -10.82
C LEU A 51 -1.80 16.29 -10.95
N LEU A 52 -2.15 17.29 -11.75
CA LEU A 52 -3.54 17.65 -12.02
C LEU A 52 -4.28 16.52 -12.74
N VAL A 53 -3.70 15.95 -13.80
CA VAL A 53 -4.32 14.86 -14.57
C VAL A 53 -4.55 13.65 -13.68
N VAL A 54 -3.56 13.23 -12.90
CA VAL A 54 -3.69 12.11 -11.96
C VAL A 54 -4.75 12.42 -10.89
N GLY A 55 -4.67 13.60 -10.27
CA GLY A 55 -5.61 14.02 -9.22
C GLY A 55 -7.05 14.07 -9.71
N ILE A 56 -7.29 14.70 -10.86
CA ILE A 56 -8.62 14.82 -11.47
C ILE A 56 -9.15 13.46 -11.90
N ALA A 57 -8.33 12.61 -12.52
CA ALA A 57 -8.74 11.27 -12.95
C ALA A 57 -9.16 10.42 -11.74
N LEU A 58 -8.35 10.40 -10.68
CA LEU A 58 -8.67 9.67 -9.45
C LEU A 58 -9.91 10.24 -8.76
N HIS A 59 -10.02 11.57 -8.64
CA HIS A 59 -11.20 12.24 -8.09
C HIS A 59 -12.46 11.85 -8.86
N ALA A 60 -12.44 11.92 -10.20
CA ALA A 60 -13.58 11.58 -11.04
C ALA A 60 -14.00 10.12 -10.85
N VAL A 61 -13.05 9.18 -10.88
CA VAL A 61 -13.34 7.74 -10.72
C VAL A 61 -13.85 7.44 -9.32
N ILE A 62 -13.22 7.97 -8.27
CA ILE A 62 -13.65 7.78 -6.88
C ILE A 62 -15.04 8.36 -6.68
N ARG A 63 -15.32 9.57 -7.17
CA ARG A 63 -16.65 10.19 -6.98
C ARG A 63 -17.73 9.58 -7.84
N TRP A 64 -17.37 8.96 -8.96
CA TRP A 64 -18.30 8.17 -9.76
C TRP A 64 -18.63 6.81 -9.12
N ARG A 65 -17.62 6.04 -8.69
CA ARG A 65 -17.80 4.66 -8.22
C ARG A 65 -17.97 4.52 -6.71
N LEU A 66 -17.38 5.42 -5.94
CA LEU A 66 -17.34 5.44 -4.47
C LEU A 66 -17.84 6.79 -3.94
N PRO A 67 -19.11 7.18 -4.19
CA PRO A 67 -19.62 8.52 -3.88
C PRO A 67 -19.57 8.88 -2.38
N TYR A 68 -19.48 7.88 -1.51
CA TYR A 68 -19.41 8.01 -0.05
C TYR A 68 -17.98 7.83 0.51
N ALA A 69 -16.95 7.72 -0.34
CA ALA A 69 -15.57 7.66 0.10
C ALA A 69 -15.17 8.92 0.88
N ASP A 70 -14.31 8.73 1.88
CA ASP A 70 -13.75 9.81 2.69
C ASP A 70 -13.05 10.85 1.79
N PRO A 71 -13.40 12.15 1.89
CA PRO A 71 -12.81 13.20 1.06
C PRO A 71 -11.36 13.56 1.39
N LEU A 72 -10.76 13.02 2.45
CA LEU A 72 -9.41 13.38 2.88
C LEU A 72 -8.33 12.44 2.33
N ILE A 73 -8.66 11.18 2.05
CA ILE A 73 -7.66 10.16 1.69
C ILE A 73 -6.93 10.54 0.40
N LEU A 74 -7.67 10.85 -0.68
CA LEU A 74 -7.04 11.20 -1.97
C LEU A 74 -6.16 12.46 -1.86
N PRO A 75 -6.65 13.60 -1.29
CA PRO A 75 -5.81 14.78 -1.10
C PRO A 75 -4.54 14.53 -0.28
N LEU A 76 -4.62 13.74 0.80
CA LEU A 76 -3.46 13.40 1.62
C LEU A 76 -2.45 12.56 0.84
N VAL A 77 -2.92 11.56 0.09
CA VAL A 77 -2.06 10.75 -0.77
C VAL A 77 -1.37 11.59 -1.84
N MET A 78 -2.10 12.51 -2.48
CA MET A 78 -1.55 13.40 -3.49
C MET A 78 -0.57 14.42 -2.90
N LEU A 79 -0.84 14.94 -1.70
CA LEU A 79 0.08 15.82 -0.99
C LEU A 79 1.40 15.10 -0.67
N LEU A 80 1.34 13.89 -0.09
CA LEU A 80 2.53 13.12 0.27
C LEU A 80 3.33 12.72 -0.96
N ASN A 81 2.67 12.29 -2.04
CA ASN A 81 3.35 11.98 -3.30
C ASN A 81 4.00 13.22 -3.91
N GLY A 82 3.29 14.36 -3.91
CA GLY A 82 3.81 15.60 -4.46
C GLY A 82 5.00 16.16 -3.67
N LEU A 83 4.94 16.14 -2.33
CA LEU A 83 6.07 16.51 -1.47
C LEU A 83 7.25 15.54 -1.62
N GLY A 84 6.97 14.24 -1.70
CA GLY A 84 7.99 13.22 -1.95
C GLY A 84 8.70 13.42 -3.29
N LEU A 85 7.94 13.70 -4.35
CA LEU A 85 8.47 14.00 -5.68
C LEU A 85 9.33 15.27 -5.66
N ALA A 86 8.89 16.34 -5.00
CA ALA A 86 9.68 17.56 -4.85
C ALA A 86 11.01 17.31 -4.10
N MET A 87 10.99 16.43 -3.09
CA MET A 87 12.19 16.03 -2.35
C MET A 87 13.15 15.18 -3.18
N ILE A 88 12.64 14.20 -3.93
CA ILE A 88 13.46 13.37 -4.82
C ILE A 88 14.07 14.26 -5.91
N HIS A 89 13.27 15.14 -6.51
CA HIS A 89 13.76 16.09 -7.51
C HIS A 89 14.88 16.96 -6.96
N ARG A 90 14.73 17.48 -5.74
CA ARG A 90 15.80 18.25 -5.08
C ARG A 90 17.08 17.43 -4.91
N LEU A 91 16.98 16.15 -4.58
CA LEU A 91 18.15 15.26 -4.43
C LEU A 91 18.81 14.96 -5.77
N ASP A 92 18.02 14.77 -6.83
CA ASP A 92 18.53 14.52 -8.19
C ASP A 92 19.33 15.70 -8.73
N LEU A 93 19.01 16.94 -8.34
CA LEU A 93 19.81 18.11 -8.72
C LEU A 93 21.24 18.07 -8.15
N ASP A 94 21.45 17.39 -7.02
CA ASP A 94 22.76 17.25 -6.35
C ASP A 94 23.47 15.94 -6.72
N ASP A 95 22.75 14.94 -7.23
CA ASP A 95 23.31 13.62 -7.55
C ASP A 95 23.64 13.46 -9.04
N THR A 96 24.94 13.40 -9.36
CA THR A 96 25.42 13.18 -10.73
C THR A 96 25.33 11.72 -11.19
N LYS A 97 25.03 10.77 -10.30
CA LYS A 97 25.00 9.34 -10.62
C LYS A 97 23.61 8.80 -10.96
N ALA A 98 22.54 9.47 -10.53
CA ALA A 98 21.17 9.04 -10.74
C ALA A 98 20.20 10.22 -10.99
N PRO A 99 20.42 11.05 -12.02
CA PRO A 99 19.72 12.33 -12.19
C PRO A 99 18.23 12.23 -12.60
N HIS A 100 17.67 11.01 -12.76
CA HIS A 100 16.32 10.78 -13.30
C HIS A 100 15.40 10.01 -12.32
N SER A 101 15.69 10.05 -11.02
CA SER A 101 14.88 9.34 -10.01
C SER A 101 13.49 9.96 -9.87
N ALA A 102 13.36 11.28 -10.02
CA ALA A 102 12.10 12.00 -9.96
C ALA A 102 11.19 11.65 -11.15
N GLU A 103 11.74 11.56 -12.36
CA GLU A 103 11.00 11.11 -13.54
C GLU A 103 10.51 9.67 -13.38
N LEU A 104 11.37 8.79 -12.88
CA LEU A 104 11.00 7.41 -12.57
C LEU A 104 9.89 7.35 -11.52
N GLN A 105 9.96 8.17 -10.48
CA GLN A 105 8.93 8.28 -9.45
C GLN A 105 7.60 8.78 -10.01
N LEU A 106 7.63 9.73 -10.96
CA LEU A 106 6.44 10.22 -11.65
C LEU A 106 5.79 9.10 -12.50
N ASN A 107 6.59 8.29 -13.19
CA ASN A 107 6.10 7.10 -13.90
C ASN A 107 5.42 6.10 -12.94
N TRP A 108 6.02 5.85 -11.77
CA TRP A 108 5.40 5.03 -10.74
C TRP A 108 4.10 5.62 -10.19
N LEU A 109 3.97 6.94 -10.08
CA LEU A 109 2.71 7.60 -9.72
C LEU A 109 1.62 7.31 -10.76
N PHE A 110 1.93 7.37 -12.06
CA PHE A 110 0.98 7.01 -13.11
C PHE A 110 0.57 5.53 -13.04
N VAL A 111 1.53 4.62 -12.84
CA VAL A 111 1.25 3.18 -12.69
C VAL A 111 0.38 2.93 -11.45
N ALA A 112 0.66 3.58 -10.33
CA ALA A 112 -0.11 3.47 -9.10
C ALA A 112 -1.54 4.01 -9.28
N ALA A 113 -1.70 5.16 -9.94
CA ALA A 113 -3.01 5.76 -10.23
C ALA A 113 -3.84 4.87 -11.17
N ALA A 114 -3.23 4.35 -12.25
CA ALA A 114 -3.87 3.42 -13.17
C ALA A 114 -4.31 2.13 -12.44
N THR A 115 -3.42 1.56 -11.62
CA THR A 115 -3.72 0.37 -10.81
C THR A 115 -4.87 0.64 -9.84
N CYS A 116 -4.88 1.79 -9.16
CA CYS A 116 -5.96 2.21 -8.26
C CYS A 116 -7.30 2.28 -9.01
N ILE A 117 -7.33 2.93 -10.18
CA ILE A 117 -8.52 3.01 -11.03
C ILE A 117 -8.99 1.60 -11.41
N VAL A 118 -8.10 0.74 -11.89
CA VAL A 118 -8.44 -0.65 -12.26
C VAL A 118 -9.05 -1.40 -11.08
N VAL A 119 -8.45 -1.31 -9.87
CA VAL A 119 -8.98 -1.94 -8.66
C VAL A 119 -10.37 -1.42 -8.33
N ILE A 120 -10.60 -0.10 -8.33
CA ILE A 120 -11.93 0.49 -8.06
C ILE A 120 -12.97 0.04 -9.10
N LEU A 121 -12.56 -0.09 -10.37
CA LEU A 121 -13.47 -0.45 -11.44
C LEU A 121 -13.86 -1.94 -11.40
N LEU A 122 -12.91 -2.83 -11.08
CA LEU A 122 -13.08 -4.27 -11.10
C LEU A 122 -13.59 -4.84 -9.76
N LEU A 123 -13.07 -4.36 -8.63
CA LEU A 123 -13.40 -4.85 -7.29
C LEU A 123 -14.57 -4.06 -6.68
N ARG A 124 -15.77 -4.26 -7.24
CA ARG A 124 -16.98 -3.56 -6.76
C ARG A 124 -17.44 -4.02 -5.38
N ASP A 125 -17.27 -5.31 -5.07
CA ASP A 125 -17.58 -5.88 -3.77
C ASP A 125 -16.35 -6.62 -3.23
N TYR A 126 -15.73 -6.03 -2.19
CA TYR A 126 -14.55 -6.61 -1.56
C TYR A 126 -14.86 -7.93 -0.84
N ARG A 127 -16.13 -8.22 -0.51
CA ARG A 127 -16.53 -9.47 0.15
C ARG A 127 -16.33 -10.68 -0.75
N VAL A 128 -16.28 -10.50 -2.07
CA VAL A 128 -15.94 -11.58 -3.02
C VAL A 128 -14.56 -12.18 -2.70
N LEU A 129 -13.62 -11.37 -2.21
CA LEU A 129 -12.29 -11.84 -1.82
C LEU A 129 -12.36 -12.88 -0.70
N GLN A 130 -13.41 -12.84 0.15
CA GLN A 130 -13.55 -13.79 1.25
C GLN A 130 -13.76 -15.23 0.79
N ARG A 131 -14.32 -15.41 -0.41
CA ARG A 131 -14.51 -16.74 -1.01
C ARG A 131 -13.19 -17.40 -1.42
N TYR A 132 -12.13 -16.61 -1.60
CA TYR A 132 -10.87 -17.04 -2.18
C TYR A 132 -9.70 -16.96 -1.19
N THR A 133 -9.95 -17.01 0.13
CA THR A 133 -8.95 -16.88 1.20
C THR A 133 -7.65 -17.65 0.91
N TYR A 134 -7.76 -18.95 0.65
CA TYR A 134 -6.58 -19.81 0.42
C TYR A 134 -5.94 -19.58 -0.95
N THR A 135 -6.71 -19.21 -1.97
CA THR A 135 -6.18 -18.87 -3.30
C THR A 135 -5.41 -17.55 -3.27
N ILE A 136 -5.94 -16.54 -2.56
CA ILE A 136 -5.28 -15.26 -2.33
C ILE A 136 -4.01 -15.48 -1.49
N PHE A 137 -4.08 -16.31 -0.45
CA PHE A 137 -2.90 -16.68 0.32
C PHE A 137 -1.82 -17.33 -0.56
N LEU A 138 -2.20 -18.32 -1.37
CA LEU A 138 -1.27 -18.98 -2.29
C LEU A 138 -0.67 -17.99 -3.29
N ALA A 139 -1.46 -17.06 -3.83
CA ALA A 139 -0.96 -16.01 -4.70
C ALA A 139 0.07 -15.12 -3.97
N GLY A 140 -0.20 -14.75 -2.71
CA GLY A 140 0.74 -14.01 -1.87
C GLY A 140 2.04 -14.79 -1.60
N MET A 141 1.93 -16.09 -1.33
CA MET A 141 3.08 -16.97 -1.16
C MET A 141 3.90 -17.10 -2.44
N VAL A 142 3.25 -17.24 -3.60
CA VAL A 142 3.92 -17.25 -4.91
C VAL A 142 4.70 -15.95 -5.09
N LEU A 143 4.08 -14.80 -4.83
CA LEU A 143 4.76 -13.49 -4.89
C LEU A 143 6.00 -13.44 -3.99
N LEU A 144 5.91 -13.93 -2.74
CA LEU A 144 7.07 -14.02 -1.86
C LEU A 144 8.13 -15.00 -2.38
N MET A 145 7.76 -16.10 -3.01
CA MET A 145 8.75 -17.05 -3.51
C MET A 145 9.42 -16.60 -4.81
N LEU A 146 8.83 -15.67 -5.57
CA LEU A 146 9.34 -15.25 -6.87
C LEU A 146 10.83 -14.83 -6.85
N PRO A 147 11.33 -14.00 -5.91
CA PRO A 147 12.75 -13.65 -5.86
C PRO A 147 13.66 -14.85 -5.57
N LEU A 148 13.18 -15.90 -4.91
CA LEU A 148 13.99 -17.08 -4.61
C LEU A 148 14.17 -17.99 -5.82
N VAL A 149 13.35 -17.85 -6.86
CA VAL A 149 13.44 -18.64 -8.09
C VAL A 149 14.80 -18.37 -8.77
N PRO A 150 15.60 -19.41 -9.06
CA PRO A 150 16.87 -19.27 -9.75
C PRO A 150 16.69 -18.53 -11.09
N GLY A 151 17.49 -17.49 -11.31
CA GLY A 151 17.46 -16.69 -12.54
C GLY A 151 16.47 -15.51 -12.54
N LEU A 152 15.57 -15.40 -11.56
CA LEU A 152 14.66 -14.24 -11.45
C LEU A 152 15.11 -13.20 -10.43
N GLY A 153 15.46 -13.63 -9.21
CA GLY A 153 15.85 -12.70 -8.15
C GLY A 153 17.30 -12.25 -8.26
N THR A 154 17.54 -10.99 -7.91
CA THR A 154 18.88 -10.42 -7.77
C THR A 154 19.30 -10.36 -6.31
N GLU A 155 20.53 -10.78 -6.05
CA GLU A 155 21.12 -10.71 -4.73
C GLU A 155 21.84 -9.37 -4.56
N LYS A 156 21.36 -8.56 -3.61
CA LYS A 156 21.95 -7.27 -3.26
C LYS A 156 22.16 -7.24 -1.75
N ASN A 157 23.38 -6.91 -1.32
CA ASN A 157 23.77 -6.90 0.10
C ASN A 157 23.47 -8.22 0.82
N GLY A 158 23.62 -9.35 0.12
CA GLY A 158 23.37 -10.68 0.66
C GLY A 158 21.91 -11.08 0.78
N ALA A 159 20.95 -10.23 0.39
CA ALA A 159 19.53 -10.50 0.39
C ALA A 159 18.98 -10.64 -1.04
N ARG A 160 18.04 -11.57 -1.24
CA ARG A 160 17.44 -11.85 -2.56
C ARG A 160 15.96 -11.50 -2.55
N ILE A 161 15.69 -10.21 -2.74
CA ILE A 161 14.38 -9.59 -2.52
C ILE A 161 13.81 -8.99 -3.81
N TRP A 162 14.69 -8.53 -4.70
CA TRP A 162 14.32 -7.75 -5.89
C TRP A 162 14.29 -8.62 -7.15
N ILE A 163 13.40 -8.25 -8.08
CA ILE A 163 13.36 -8.78 -9.44
C ILE A 163 13.55 -7.60 -10.40
N HIS A 164 14.39 -7.80 -11.42
CA HIS A 164 14.62 -6.80 -12.45
C HIS A 164 13.86 -7.16 -13.73
N LEU A 165 13.14 -6.18 -14.27
CA LEU A 165 12.42 -6.25 -15.52
C LEU A 165 12.95 -5.12 -16.41
N GLY A 166 14.05 -5.39 -17.11
CA GLY A 166 14.78 -4.36 -17.86
C GLY A 166 15.29 -3.25 -16.93
N PRO A 167 14.94 -1.97 -17.17
CA PRO A 167 15.39 -0.85 -16.34
C PRO A 167 14.63 -0.75 -15.01
N TYR A 168 13.52 -1.46 -14.86
CA TYR A 168 12.68 -1.38 -13.66
C TYR A 168 13.06 -2.47 -12.67
N SER A 169 13.07 -2.12 -11.39
CA SER A 169 13.15 -3.09 -10.29
C SER A 169 11.82 -3.13 -9.54
N PHE A 170 11.36 -4.33 -9.23
CA PHE A 170 10.14 -4.56 -8.48
C PHE A 170 10.44 -5.45 -7.28
N GLN A 171 9.83 -5.12 -6.13
CA GLN A 171 9.90 -5.92 -4.93
C GLN A 171 8.57 -6.66 -4.74
N PRO A 172 8.48 -7.96 -5.08
CA PRO A 172 7.24 -8.72 -4.96
C PRO A 172 6.67 -8.75 -3.55
N ALA A 173 7.52 -8.62 -2.53
CA ALA A 173 7.13 -8.58 -1.14
C ALA A 173 6.20 -7.39 -0.81
N GLU A 174 6.29 -6.27 -1.53
CA GLU A 174 5.39 -5.12 -1.37
C GLU A 174 3.96 -5.48 -1.75
N LEU A 175 3.76 -6.14 -2.90
CA LEU A 175 2.44 -6.61 -3.32
C LEU A 175 1.96 -7.78 -2.44
N ALA A 176 2.87 -8.68 -2.06
CA ALA A 176 2.55 -9.79 -1.17
C ALA A 176 2.01 -9.30 0.18
N LYS A 177 2.51 -8.19 0.74
CA LYS A 177 1.95 -7.59 1.98
C LYS A 177 0.46 -7.31 1.84
N ILE A 178 0.03 -6.70 0.75
CA ILE A 178 -1.38 -6.37 0.52
C ILE A 178 -2.20 -7.65 0.36
N VAL A 179 -1.74 -8.58 -0.49
CA VAL A 179 -2.45 -9.83 -0.80
C VAL A 179 -2.58 -10.73 0.43
N LEU A 180 -1.50 -10.90 1.19
CA LEU A 180 -1.51 -11.71 2.42
C LEU A 180 -2.30 -11.04 3.54
N SER A 181 -2.28 -9.69 3.64
CA SER A 181 -3.17 -8.97 4.57
C SER A 181 -4.64 -9.30 4.29
N VAL A 182 -5.04 -9.31 3.02
CA VAL A 182 -6.41 -9.68 2.63
C VAL A 182 -6.71 -11.13 2.99
N ALA A 183 -5.78 -12.05 2.75
CA ALA A 183 -5.96 -13.46 3.10
C ALA A 183 -6.08 -13.68 4.61
N PHE A 184 -5.23 -13.05 5.42
CA PHE A 184 -5.29 -13.13 6.88
C PHE A 184 -6.58 -12.51 7.41
N ALA A 185 -6.95 -11.32 6.94
CA ALA A 185 -8.20 -10.67 7.32
C ALA A 185 -9.42 -11.55 6.97
N SER A 186 -9.42 -12.14 5.78
CA SER A 186 -10.48 -13.05 5.35
C SER A 186 -10.61 -14.28 6.24
N TYR A 187 -9.49 -14.96 6.51
CA TYR A 187 -9.46 -16.12 7.39
C TYR A 187 -9.97 -15.78 8.80
N LEU A 188 -9.48 -14.66 9.37
CA LEU A 188 -9.85 -14.21 10.70
C LEU A 188 -11.34 -13.87 10.79
N VAL A 189 -11.93 -13.25 9.77
CA VAL A 189 -13.37 -12.96 9.73
C VAL A 189 -14.19 -14.24 9.64
N GLU A 190 -13.80 -15.19 8.78
CA GLU A 190 -14.52 -16.46 8.61
C GLU A 190 -14.51 -17.30 9.90
N LYS A 191 -13.42 -17.27 10.66
CA LYS A 191 -13.26 -18.04 11.90
C LYS A 191 -13.50 -17.20 13.16
N ARG A 192 -13.97 -15.95 13.06
CA ARG A 192 -14.13 -15.03 14.19
C ARG A 192 -14.94 -15.64 15.34
N GLU A 193 -16.07 -16.27 15.05
CA GLU A 193 -16.93 -16.88 16.08
C GLU A 193 -16.21 -18.03 16.81
N VAL A 194 -15.43 -18.83 16.09
CA VAL A 194 -14.69 -19.96 16.66
C VAL A 194 -13.47 -19.47 17.45
N LEU A 195 -12.81 -18.41 16.98
CA LEU A 195 -11.67 -17.78 17.66
C LEU A 195 -12.08 -16.98 18.90
N ALA A 196 -13.29 -16.43 18.91
CA ALA A 196 -13.88 -15.74 20.05
C ALA A 196 -14.37 -16.71 21.14
N LEU A 197 -14.70 -17.95 20.79
CA LEU A 197 -15.01 -19.00 21.76
C LEU A 197 -13.75 -19.39 22.53
N ALA A 198 -13.74 -19.05 23.83
CA ALA A 198 -12.59 -19.20 24.71
C ALA A 198 -11.99 -20.62 24.67
N GLY A 199 -10.68 -20.69 24.41
CA GLY A 199 -9.84 -21.84 24.69
C GLY A 199 -9.16 -21.73 26.07
N GLY A 200 -8.34 -22.72 26.41
CA GLY A 200 -7.70 -22.84 27.71
C GLY A 200 -6.84 -21.64 28.11
N ARG A 201 -6.79 -21.34 29.41
CA ARG A 201 -5.90 -20.33 30.00
C ARG A 201 -4.46 -20.83 30.04
N PHE A 202 -3.53 -20.04 29.51
CA PHE A 202 -2.09 -20.27 29.70
C PHE A 202 -1.43 -18.96 30.15
N LEU A 203 -0.73 -18.99 31.29
CA LEU A 203 -0.04 -17.82 31.88
C LEU A 203 -0.93 -16.57 32.07
N GLY A 204 -2.19 -16.74 32.49
CA GLY A 204 -3.11 -15.63 32.73
C GLY A 204 -3.69 -14.98 31.46
N ILE A 205 -3.30 -15.44 30.27
CA ILE A 205 -3.82 -15.02 28.98
C ILE A 205 -4.77 -16.11 28.47
N GLU A 206 -5.98 -15.72 28.08
CA GLU A 206 -6.95 -16.63 27.47
C GLU A 206 -6.62 -16.82 25.99
N PHE A 207 -6.09 -17.99 25.63
CA PHE A 207 -5.81 -18.30 24.23
C PHE A 207 -7.01 -18.99 23.58
N PRO A 208 -7.36 -18.63 22.33
CA PRO A 208 -8.29 -19.43 21.52
C PRO A 208 -7.82 -20.88 21.40
N ARG A 209 -8.74 -21.80 21.06
CA ARG A 209 -8.42 -23.21 20.91
C ARG A 209 -7.26 -23.40 19.90
N PRO A 210 -6.18 -24.14 20.25
CA PRO A 210 -5.00 -24.29 19.38
C PRO A 210 -5.32 -24.85 17.99
N ARG A 211 -6.39 -25.65 17.88
CA ARG A 211 -6.85 -26.27 16.64
C ARG A 211 -7.38 -25.26 15.62
N ASP A 212 -7.92 -24.14 16.08
CA ASP A 212 -8.53 -23.10 15.24
C ASP A 212 -7.53 -22.01 14.86
N LEU A 213 -6.51 -21.81 15.71
CA LEU A 213 -5.31 -21.01 15.42
C LEU A 213 -4.30 -21.73 14.53
N GLY A 214 -4.34 -23.07 14.48
CA GLY A 214 -3.37 -23.88 13.73
C GLY A 214 -3.17 -23.43 12.28
N PRO A 215 -4.23 -23.36 11.44
CA PRO A 215 -4.06 -23.01 10.03
C PRO A 215 -3.51 -21.60 9.81
N ILE A 216 -3.97 -20.61 10.58
CA ILE A 216 -3.47 -19.23 10.43
C ILE A 216 -2.03 -19.08 10.91
N LEU A 217 -1.64 -19.78 11.98
CA LEU A 217 -0.25 -19.85 12.43
C LEU A 217 0.63 -20.52 11.40
N VAL A 218 0.17 -21.59 10.74
CA VAL A 218 0.91 -22.24 9.65
C VAL A 218 1.08 -21.28 8.46
N MET A 219 0.02 -20.60 8.05
CA MET A 219 0.08 -19.60 6.97
C MET A 219 1.08 -18.48 7.29
N TRP A 220 1.04 -17.99 8.52
CA TRP A 220 1.93 -16.94 9.00
C TRP A 220 3.39 -17.41 9.09
N LEU A 221 3.65 -18.55 9.73
CA LEU A 221 4.99 -19.13 9.82
C LEU A 221 5.57 -19.46 8.45
N ALA A 222 4.76 -19.95 7.51
CA ALA A 222 5.19 -20.18 6.14
C ALA A 222 5.61 -18.87 5.45
N SER A 223 4.83 -17.80 5.63
CA SER A 223 5.16 -16.47 5.09
C SER A 223 6.46 -15.93 5.68
N LEU A 224 6.64 -16.04 7.00
CA LEU A 224 7.87 -15.64 7.69
C LEU A 224 9.08 -16.47 7.28
N ALA A 225 8.93 -17.78 7.14
CA ALA A 225 10.02 -18.65 6.72
C ALA A 225 10.58 -18.23 5.36
N VAL A 226 9.73 -17.92 4.39
CA VAL A 226 10.17 -17.43 3.07
C VAL A 226 10.95 -16.12 3.19
N LEU A 227 10.49 -15.18 4.02
CA LEU A 227 11.19 -13.90 4.24
C LEU A 227 12.55 -14.08 4.93
N VAL A 228 12.66 -15.04 5.85
CA VAL A 228 13.94 -15.41 6.47
C VAL A 228 14.90 -15.98 5.42
N PHE A 229 14.42 -16.81 4.49
CA PHE A 229 15.25 -17.30 3.37
C PHE A 229 15.68 -16.20 2.41
N GLN A 230 14.86 -15.17 2.22
CA GLN A 230 15.26 -13.97 1.46
C GLN A 230 16.28 -13.09 2.21
N LYS A 231 16.49 -13.34 3.51
CA LYS A 231 17.22 -12.50 4.46
C LYS A 231 16.64 -11.09 4.59
N ASP A 232 15.30 -10.98 4.53
CA ASP A 232 14.57 -9.71 4.68
C ASP A 232 13.99 -9.56 6.09
N LEU A 233 14.83 -9.07 7.01
CA LEU A 233 14.42 -8.81 8.39
C LEU A 233 13.41 -7.66 8.50
N GLY A 234 13.49 -6.66 7.63
CA GLY A 234 12.58 -5.50 7.65
C GLY A 234 11.15 -5.92 7.33
N THR A 235 10.97 -6.62 6.21
CA THR A 235 9.65 -7.09 5.79
C THR A 235 9.09 -8.15 6.75
N SER A 236 9.93 -9.06 7.26
CA SER A 236 9.46 -10.07 8.23
C SER A 236 8.96 -9.43 9.54
N LEU A 237 9.60 -8.38 10.05
CA LEU A 237 9.12 -7.65 11.22
C LEU A 237 7.78 -6.95 10.96
N LEU A 238 7.60 -6.36 9.76
CA LEU A 238 6.33 -5.75 9.37
C LEU A 238 5.20 -6.80 9.29
N PHE A 239 5.46 -7.97 8.70
CA PHE A 239 4.50 -9.08 8.65
C PHE A 239 4.17 -9.64 10.03
N PHE A 240 5.17 -9.73 10.92
CA PHE A 240 4.97 -10.08 12.31
C PHE A 240 4.01 -9.10 12.98
N GLY A 241 4.32 -7.79 12.92
CA GLY A 241 3.50 -6.75 13.53
C GLY A 241 2.08 -6.70 12.96
N LEU A 242 1.95 -6.78 11.64
CA LEU A 242 0.65 -6.86 10.94
C LEU A 242 -0.20 -8.03 11.46
N PHE A 243 0.39 -9.22 11.51
CA PHE A 243 -0.32 -10.42 11.96
C PHE A 243 -0.78 -10.29 13.41
N VAL A 244 0.10 -9.83 14.31
CA VAL A 244 -0.23 -9.62 15.72
C VAL A 244 -1.37 -8.59 15.85
N LEU A 245 -1.28 -7.45 15.16
CA LEU A 245 -2.33 -6.44 15.17
C LEU A 245 -3.67 -6.98 14.65
N MET A 246 -3.67 -7.73 13.55
CA MET A 246 -4.88 -8.33 13.01
C MET A 246 -5.49 -9.36 13.97
N LEU A 247 -4.67 -10.18 14.62
CA LEU A 247 -5.13 -11.15 15.61
C LEU A 247 -5.73 -10.46 16.85
N SER A 248 -5.08 -9.42 17.36
CA SER A 248 -5.60 -8.59 18.46
C SER A 248 -6.96 -7.98 18.10
N VAL A 249 -7.07 -7.37 16.93
CA VAL A 249 -8.34 -6.79 16.44
C VAL A 249 -9.42 -7.87 16.27
N ALA A 250 -9.08 -9.03 15.73
CA ALA A 250 -10.05 -10.10 15.48
C ALA A 250 -10.55 -10.78 16.77
N THR A 251 -9.72 -10.82 17.81
CA THR A 251 -10.06 -11.46 19.09
C THR A 251 -10.74 -10.52 20.08
N GLU A 252 -10.75 -9.21 19.83
CA GLU A 252 -11.35 -8.17 20.69
C GLU A 252 -10.85 -8.21 22.14
N LYS A 253 -9.67 -8.82 22.38
CA LYS A 253 -9.06 -8.86 23.70
C LYS A 253 -8.20 -7.60 23.88
N PRO A 254 -8.40 -6.84 24.98
CA PRO A 254 -7.66 -5.61 25.25
C PRO A 254 -6.15 -5.87 25.41
#